data_AF-A0A2J6JDS7-F1
#
_entry.id   AF-A0A2J6JDS7-F1
#
_cell.length_a   1.000
_cell.length_b   1.000
_cell.length_c   1.000
_cell.angle_alpha   90.00
_cell.angle_beta   90.00
_cell.angle_gamma   90.00
#
_symmetry.space_group_name_H-M   'P 1'
#
loop_
_entity.id
_entity.type
_entity.pdbx_description
1 polymer ?
#
loop_
_entity_poly.entity_id
_entity_poly.type
_entity_poly.pdbx_seq_one_letter_code
_entity_poly.pdbx_strand_id
1 'polypeptide(L)'
;MIRCLIIAIAVAVLWALPALAIDFDHATHPSPTCSTCHIDTAQSITPEPSLCLGCHEEAFLDTVTFTGIKTHGPTWSLNHRAAAKSATNNCAACHQQQECLECHAAGRADEMGSFDNSMTNVHRSDFQVTHPIAARTNPQLCTSCHEENSCADCHNRFSPTDLAIESHRRSWSSINVTAVDHGGFSADTCATCHPNGSVAQSHDWQRDHAREARKNLATCQACHPQGEICLTCHSATSGLRSNPHPKGWDKTSGRLNRASDGKTCRKCH
;
A
#
# COMPACT_ATOMS: atom_id res chain seq x y z
N MET A 1 -0.12 -4.75 -74.84
CA MET A 1 -0.69 -4.22 -73.58
C MET A 1 -0.56 -5.20 -72.42
N ILE A 2 -0.82 -6.50 -72.63
CA ILE A 2 -0.68 -7.54 -71.58
C ILE A 2 0.77 -7.76 -71.09
N ARG A 3 1.78 -7.72 -71.98
CA ARG A 3 3.20 -7.88 -71.60
C ARG A 3 3.74 -6.77 -70.69
N CYS A 4 3.32 -5.52 -70.88
CA CYS A 4 3.74 -4.41 -70.01
C CYS A 4 3.07 -4.48 -68.63
N LEU A 5 1.83 -4.99 -68.57
CA LEU A 5 1.12 -5.21 -67.31
C LEU A 5 1.77 -6.32 -66.47
N ILE A 6 2.22 -7.40 -67.09
CA ILE A 6 2.92 -8.50 -66.37
C ILE A 6 4.27 -8.02 -65.81
N ILE A 7 5.01 -7.19 -66.55
CA ILE A 7 6.29 -6.62 -66.07
C ILE A 7 6.04 -5.61 -64.93
N ALA A 8 5.00 -4.76 -65.04
CA ALA A 8 4.64 -3.83 -63.98
C ALA A 8 4.17 -4.53 -62.70
N ILE A 9 3.42 -5.63 -62.81
CA ILE A 9 3.00 -6.45 -61.67
C ILE A 9 4.20 -7.18 -61.06
N ALA A 10 5.12 -7.73 -61.86
CA ALA A 10 6.33 -8.39 -61.36
C ALA A 10 7.26 -7.42 -60.61
N VAL A 11 7.42 -6.19 -61.09
CA VAL A 11 8.21 -5.14 -60.41
C VAL A 11 7.52 -4.67 -59.12
N ALA A 12 6.19 -4.55 -59.11
CA ALA A 12 5.44 -4.18 -57.91
C ALA A 12 5.47 -5.27 -56.82
N VAL A 13 5.49 -6.56 -57.20
CA VAL A 13 5.59 -7.69 -56.25
C VAL A 13 7.02 -7.82 -55.68
N LEU A 14 8.05 -7.50 -56.47
CA LEU A 14 9.45 -7.46 -56.00
C LEU A 14 9.74 -6.31 -55.01
N TRP A 15 8.96 -5.23 -55.04
CA TRP A 15 9.07 -4.11 -54.09
C TRP A 15 8.16 -4.22 -52.87
N ALA A 16 7.31 -5.26 -52.81
CA ALA A 16 6.34 -5.48 -51.74
C ALA A 16 6.59 -6.79 -50.96
N LEU A 17 7.83 -7.31 -50.99
CA LEU A 17 8.24 -8.22 -49.93
C LEU A 17 8.30 -7.38 -48.65
N PRO A 18 7.47 -7.66 -47.63
CA PRO A 18 7.76 -7.10 -46.32
C PRO A 18 9.18 -7.54 -46.01
N ALA A 19 10.06 -6.58 -45.72
CA ALA A 19 11.32 -6.91 -45.07
C ALA A 19 10.93 -7.81 -43.89
N LEU A 20 11.32 -9.09 -43.97
CA LEU A 20 11.06 -10.04 -42.91
C LEU A 20 11.83 -9.50 -41.72
N ALA A 21 11.11 -8.82 -40.83
CA ALA A 21 11.72 -8.30 -39.63
C ALA A 21 12.26 -9.49 -38.85
N ILE A 22 13.56 -9.44 -38.55
CA ILE A 22 14.24 -10.49 -37.82
C ILE A 22 14.02 -10.19 -36.34
N ASP A 23 13.43 -11.14 -35.62
CA ASP A 23 13.26 -11.00 -34.19
C ASP A 23 14.60 -11.06 -33.47
N PHE A 24 14.80 -10.15 -32.51
CA PHE A 24 15.99 -10.15 -31.67
C PHE A 24 16.07 -11.42 -30.80
N ASP A 25 17.18 -12.15 -30.88
CA ASP A 25 17.42 -13.38 -30.12
C ASP A 25 18.64 -13.30 -29.20
N HIS A 26 18.40 -13.34 -27.88
CA HIS A 26 19.45 -13.36 -26.85
C HIS A 26 20.42 -14.54 -27.00
N ALA A 27 19.98 -15.70 -27.48
CA ALA A 27 20.82 -16.89 -27.61
C ALA A 27 21.92 -16.75 -28.67
N THR A 28 21.73 -15.83 -29.63
CA THR A 28 22.68 -15.59 -30.73
C THR A 28 23.69 -14.49 -30.40
N HIS A 29 23.47 -13.73 -29.32
CA HIS A 29 24.35 -12.63 -28.96
C HIS A 29 25.50 -13.10 -28.07
N PRO A 30 26.77 -12.82 -28.45
CA PRO A 30 27.95 -13.37 -27.78
C PRO A 30 28.28 -12.70 -26.43
N SER A 31 27.47 -11.75 -25.96
CA SER A 31 27.72 -11.04 -24.71
C SER A 31 27.20 -11.83 -23.51
N PRO A 32 28.09 -12.28 -22.59
CA PRO A 32 27.68 -13.09 -21.45
C PRO A 32 27.06 -12.28 -20.30
N THR A 33 27.11 -10.94 -20.37
CA THR A 33 26.61 -10.06 -19.30
C THR A 33 25.43 -9.24 -19.77
N CYS A 34 24.29 -9.38 -19.08
CA CYS A 34 23.06 -8.66 -19.36
C CYS A 34 23.27 -7.14 -19.34
N SER A 35 24.15 -6.67 -18.44
CA SER A 35 24.51 -5.26 -18.26
C SER A 35 25.22 -4.63 -19.46
N THR A 36 25.66 -5.43 -20.44
CA THR A 36 26.20 -4.89 -21.69
C THR A 36 25.12 -4.13 -22.49
N CYS A 37 23.87 -4.60 -22.42
CA CYS A 37 22.75 -4.00 -23.14
C CYS A 37 21.69 -3.42 -22.18
N HIS A 38 21.51 -4.00 -20.99
CA HIS A 38 20.53 -3.58 -19.99
C HIS A 38 21.22 -2.81 -18.86
N ILE A 39 21.37 -1.50 -19.02
CA ILE A 39 21.99 -0.62 -18.02
C ILE A 39 21.03 -0.29 -16.88
N ASP A 40 21.52 -0.28 -15.64
CA ASP A 40 20.70 -0.11 -14.42
C ASP A 40 19.94 1.23 -14.35
N THR A 41 20.43 2.24 -15.06
CA THR A 41 19.80 3.57 -15.10
C THR A 41 18.74 3.72 -16.19
N ALA A 42 18.54 2.69 -17.03
CA ALA A 42 17.55 2.75 -18.10
C ALA A 42 16.12 2.65 -17.54
N GLN A 43 15.24 3.52 -18.02
CA GLN A 43 13.82 3.49 -17.68
C GLN A 43 13.02 2.42 -18.45
N SER A 44 13.68 1.75 -19.40
CA SER A 44 13.10 0.76 -20.28
C SER A 44 13.98 -0.49 -20.30
N ILE A 45 13.34 -1.67 -20.26
CA ILE A 45 14.04 -2.94 -20.45
C ILE A 45 14.51 -3.11 -21.90
N THR A 46 13.82 -2.50 -22.87
CA THR A 46 14.27 -2.43 -24.25
C THR A 46 15.46 -1.46 -24.33
N PRO A 47 16.65 -1.93 -24.73
CA PRO A 47 17.83 -1.08 -24.86
C PRO A 47 17.63 0.02 -25.90
N GLU A 48 18.36 1.13 -25.74
CA GLU A 48 18.38 2.18 -26.75
C GLU A 48 19.11 1.68 -28.01
N PRO A 49 18.60 1.93 -29.24
CA PRO A 49 19.22 1.45 -30.48
C PRO A 49 20.69 1.86 -30.66
N SER A 50 21.09 2.96 -30.02
CA SER A 50 22.48 3.46 -30.00
C SER A 50 23.48 2.45 -29.45
N LEU A 51 23.08 1.57 -28.52
CA LEU A 51 23.93 0.52 -27.97
C LEU A 51 24.29 -0.55 -29.02
N CYS A 52 23.38 -0.79 -29.96
CA CYS A 52 23.56 -1.78 -31.02
C CYS A 52 24.54 -1.30 -32.10
N LEU A 53 24.65 0.03 -32.29
CA LEU A 53 25.53 0.65 -33.28
C LEU A 53 27.02 0.43 -33.02
N GLY A 54 27.39 -0.04 -31.83
CA GLY A 54 28.76 -0.45 -31.52
C GLY A 54 29.21 -1.71 -32.29
N CYS A 55 28.26 -2.54 -32.73
CA CYS A 55 28.52 -3.80 -33.41
C CYS A 55 27.74 -3.98 -34.72
N HIS A 56 26.63 -3.25 -34.90
CA HIS A 56 25.73 -3.37 -36.05
C HIS A 56 25.59 -2.05 -36.79
N GLU A 57 25.40 -2.11 -38.11
CA GLU A 57 25.10 -0.93 -38.92
C GLU A 57 23.62 -0.51 -38.78
N GLU A 58 23.35 0.79 -38.91
CA GLU A 58 21.99 1.36 -38.76
C GLU A 58 20.97 0.68 -39.70
N ALA A 59 21.36 0.40 -40.94
CA ALA A 59 20.51 -0.29 -41.91
C ALA A 59 20.10 -1.70 -41.49
N PHE A 60 20.90 -2.39 -40.65
CA PHE A 60 20.52 -3.68 -40.09
C PHE A 60 19.53 -3.52 -38.95
N LEU A 61 19.68 -2.49 -38.11
CA LEU A 61 18.77 -2.22 -36.99
C LEU A 61 17.34 -1.96 -37.45
N ASP A 62 17.15 -1.32 -38.60
CA ASP A 62 15.83 -1.09 -39.21
C ASP A 62 15.10 -2.38 -39.60
N THR A 63 15.82 -3.50 -39.69
CA THR A 63 15.27 -4.81 -39.99
C THR A 63 15.01 -5.67 -38.75
N VAL A 64 15.40 -5.21 -37.56
CA VAL A 64 15.27 -5.98 -36.31
C VAL A 64 14.02 -5.56 -35.55
N THR A 65 13.21 -6.54 -35.17
CA THR A 65 12.07 -6.34 -34.27
C THR A 65 12.40 -6.82 -32.86
N PHE A 66 12.17 -5.95 -31.88
CA PHE A 66 12.19 -6.34 -30.47
C PHE A 66 10.84 -6.94 -30.10
N THR A 67 10.69 -8.25 -30.27
CA THR A 67 9.54 -9.00 -29.78
C THR A 67 9.67 -9.20 -28.28
N GLY A 68 9.13 -8.24 -27.53
CA GLY A 68 9.25 -8.16 -26.07
C GLY A 68 8.05 -7.45 -25.48
N ILE A 69 6.93 -8.17 -25.45
CA ILE A 69 5.67 -8.00 -24.72
C ILE A 69 5.84 -7.03 -23.53
N LYS A 70 4.95 -6.04 -23.36
CA LYS A 70 4.78 -5.33 -22.08
C LYS A 70 4.85 -6.36 -20.94
N THR A 71 5.97 -6.44 -20.23
CA THR A 71 6.19 -7.58 -19.33
C THR A 71 5.37 -7.40 -18.08
N HIS A 72 5.36 -6.19 -17.53
CA HIS A 72 4.75 -5.87 -16.24
C HIS A 72 4.21 -4.42 -16.26
N GLY A 73 3.00 -4.20 -15.77
CA GLY A 73 2.45 -2.83 -15.56
C GLY A 73 2.66 -2.33 -14.13
N PRO A 74 2.27 -1.10 -13.80
CA PRO A 74 2.37 -0.55 -12.44
C PRO A 74 1.65 -1.38 -11.36
N THR A 75 0.70 -2.23 -11.76
CA THR A 75 -0.07 -3.12 -10.88
C THR A 75 0.44 -4.57 -10.89
N TRP A 76 1.61 -4.84 -11.48
CA TRP A 76 2.18 -6.19 -11.60
C TRP A 76 2.30 -6.91 -10.25
N SER A 77 2.74 -6.20 -9.21
CA SER A 77 2.81 -6.74 -7.84
C SER A 77 1.47 -7.30 -7.33
N LEU A 78 0.33 -6.86 -7.88
CA LEU A 78 -1.00 -7.29 -7.47
C LEU A 78 -1.63 -8.36 -8.38
N ASN A 79 -1.12 -8.57 -9.59
CA ASN A 79 -1.78 -9.43 -10.59
C ASN A 79 -0.86 -10.48 -11.25
N HIS A 80 0.43 -10.51 -10.92
CA HIS A 80 1.39 -11.45 -11.52
C HIS A 80 1.12 -12.93 -11.20
N ARG A 81 0.29 -13.23 -10.19
CA ARG A 81 -0.10 -14.60 -9.81
C ARG A 81 -0.56 -15.46 -10.98
N ALA A 82 -1.37 -14.91 -11.89
CA ALA A 82 -1.89 -15.66 -13.02
C ALA A 82 -0.77 -16.09 -13.98
N ALA A 83 0.16 -15.18 -14.26
CA ALA A 83 1.33 -15.42 -15.10
C ALA A 83 2.35 -16.36 -14.44
N ALA A 84 2.55 -16.23 -13.12
CA ALA A 84 3.42 -17.13 -12.36
C ALA A 84 2.86 -18.56 -12.33
N LYS A 85 1.53 -18.72 -12.23
CA LYS A 85 0.88 -20.04 -12.18
C LYS A 85 0.80 -20.72 -13.56
N SER A 86 0.69 -19.95 -14.64
CA SER A 86 0.55 -20.53 -15.99
C SER A 86 1.85 -21.16 -16.52
N ALA A 87 3.00 -20.85 -15.91
CA ALA A 87 4.33 -21.29 -16.36
C ALA A 87 4.61 -20.99 -17.85
N THR A 88 3.85 -20.07 -18.45
CA THR A 88 4.00 -19.70 -19.86
C THR A 88 5.20 -18.78 -20.10
N ASN A 89 5.69 -18.12 -19.04
CA ASN A 89 6.78 -17.16 -19.10
C ASN A 89 8.01 -17.72 -18.36
N ASN A 90 9.18 -17.67 -19.00
CA ASN A 90 10.44 -17.99 -18.33
C ASN A 90 10.97 -16.78 -17.56
N CYS A 91 10.45 -16.55 -16.35
CA CYS A 91 10.86 -15.43 -15.50
C CYS A 91 12.37 -15.44 -15.22
N ALA A 92 12.96 -16.64 -15.09
CA ALA A 92 14.38 -16.85 -14.82
C ALA A 92 15.30 -16.42 -15.98
N ALA A 93 14.73 -16.11 -17.15
CA ALA A 93 15.48 -15.50 -18.24
C ALA A 93 15.93 -14.07 -17.93
N CYS A 94 15.17 -13.35 -17.07
CA CYS A 94 15.44 -11.95 -16.73
C CYS A 94 15.64 -11.72 -15.22
N HIS A 95 15.03 -12.54 -14.37
CA HIS A 95 14.99 -12.34 -12.92
C HIS A 95 15.66 -13.49 -12.17
N GLN A 96 16.47 -13.16 -11.16
CA GLN A 96 17.02 -14.09 -10.19
C GLN A 96 16.00 -14.44 -9.10
N GLN A 97 16.23 -15.58 -8.44
CA GLN A 97 15.38 -16.04 -7.33
C GLN A 97 15.25 -15.02 -6.20
N GLN A 98 16.28 -14.20 -5.97
CA GLN A 98 16.28 -13.19 -4.92
C GLN A 98 15.22 -12.10 -5.14
N GLU A 99 14.97 -11.69 -6.38
CA GLU A 99 13.97 -10.69 -6.73
C GLU A 99 12.55 -11.19 -6.43
N CYS A 100 12.30 -12.49 -6.61
CA CYS A 100 11.04 -13.11 -6.18
C CYS A 100 10.89 -13.02 -4.65
N LEU A 101 11.99 -13.22 -3.91
CA LEU A 101 12.01 -13.26 -2.46
C LEU A 101 11.93 -11.87 -1.81
N GLU A 102 12.09 -10.77 -2.56
CA GLU A 102 11.85 -9.43 -2.02
C GLU A 102 10.39 -9.25 -1.58
N CYS A 103 9.45 -9.88 -2.29
CA CYS A 103 8.02 -9.90 -1.93
C CYS A 103 7.57 -11.24 -1.36
N HIS A 104 8.12 -12.37 -1.85
CA HIS A 104 7.84 -13.71 -1.34
C HIS A 104 8.82 -14.14 -0.24
N ALA A 105 9.31 -13.19 0.55
CA ALA A 105 9.99 -13.50 1.80
C ALA A 105 8.96 -13.93 2.85
N ALA A 106 9.21 -15.09 3.47
CA ALA A 106 8.58 -15.41 4.74
C ALA A 106 9.11 -14.42 5.79
N GLY A 107 8.32 -13.40 6.08
CA GLY A 107 8.56 -12.41 7.13
C GLY A 107 7.33 -12.28 8.01
N ARG A 108 7.42 -11.49 9.07
CA ARG A 108 6.28 -11.29 9.95
C ARG A 108 5.26 -10.34 9.30
N ALA A 109 3.97 -10.55 9.58
CA ALA A 109 2.90 -9.71 9.03
C ALA A 109 2.93 -8.26 9.56
N ASP A 110 3.61 -8.02 10.69
CA ASP A 110 3.84 -6.69 11.27
C ASP A 110 5.09 -6.00 10.71
N GLU A 111 5.93 -6.70 9.95
CA GLU A 111 7.13 -6.16 9.34
C GLU A 111 6.79 -5.67 7.92
N MET A 112 6.67 -4.36 7.79
CA MET A 112 6.79 -3.68 6.51
C MET A 112 8.19 -3.99 5.95
N GLY A 113 8.26 -4.92 4.98
CA GLY A 113 9.44 -5.05 4.11
C GLY A 113 9.90 -3.68 3.56
N SER A 114 11.20 -3.55 3.31
CA SER A 114 11.76 -2.29 2.84
C SER A 114 11.15 -1.88 1.48
N PHE A 115 11.10 -0.56 1.20
CA PHE A 115 10.40 0.00 0.02
C PHE A 115 11.17 -0.20 -1.29
N ASP A 116 12.33 -0.83 -1.23
CA ASP A 116 13.16 -1.18 -2.36
C ASP A 116 12.50 -2.34 -3.14
N ASN A 117 12.25 -2.07 -4.42
CA ASN A 117 11.71 -2.93 -5.49
C ASN A 117 10.20 -3.24 -5.55
N SER A 118 9.42 -3.11 -4.47
CA SER A 118 7.96 -3.19 -4.58
C SER A 118 7.30 -1.82 -4.49
N MET A 119 6.68 -1.38 -5.59
CA MET A 119 5.82 -0.18 -5.61
C MET A 119 4.65 -0.26 -4.60
N THR A 120 4.37 -1.46 -4.06
CA THR A 120 3.32 -1.69 -3.07
C THR A 120 3.77 -2.74 -2.05
N ASN A 121 4.02 -2.34 -0.81
CA ASN A 121 4.13 -3.34 0.26
C ASN A 121 2.74 -3.90 0.59
N VAL A 122 2.66 -5.22 0.70
CA VAL A 122 1.43 -5.95 1.03
C VAL A 122 1.00 -5.72 2.49
N HIS A 123 1.96 -5.43 3.37
CA HIS A 123 1.71 -4.95 4.72
C HIS A 123 2.05 -3.47 4.82
N ARG A 124 1.31 -2.74 5.64
CA ARG A 124 1.60 -1.35 5.97
C ARG A 124 2.29 -1.31 7.33
N SER A 125 3.09 -0.28 7.58
CA SER A 125 3.73 -0.08 8.91
C SER A 125 2.74 0.02 10.09
N ASP A 126 1.45 0.23 9.80
CA ASP A 126 0.35 0.27 10.76
C ASP A 126 -0.55 -0.98 10.68
N PHE A 127 -0.08 -2.09 10.11
CA PHE A 127 -0.88 -3.30 9.92
C PHE A 127 -1.58 -3.75 11.20
N GLN A 128 -0.92 -3.70 12.36
CA GLN A 128 -1.53 -3.99 13.68
C GLN A 128 -2.85 -3.24 13.96
N VAL A 129 -3.02 -2.04 13.40
CA VAL A 129 -4.23 -1.22 13.58
C VAL A 129 -5.35 -1.68 12.65
N THR A 130 -5.02 -2.05 11.41
CA THR A 130 -6.00 -2.42 10.38
C THR A 130 -6.27 -3.93 10.32
N HIS A 131 -5.38 -4.73 10.90
CA HIS A 131 -5.47 -6.19 10.99
C HIS A 131 -6.78 -6.67 11.61
N PRO A 132 -7.30 -6.14 12.73
CA PRO A 132 -8.53 -6.68 13.33
C PRO A 132 -9.73 -6.60 12.37
N ILE A 133 -9.77 -5.58 11.51
CA ILE A 133 -10.80 -5.43 10.48
C ILE A 133 -10.53 -6.44 9.36
N ALA A 134 -9.32 -6.46 8.81
CA ALA A 134 -8.95 -7.38 7.72
C ALA A 134 -9.17 -8.87 8.08
N ALA A 135 -8.77 -9.28 9.28
CA ALA A 135 -8.92 -10.64 9.77
C ALA A 135 -10.37 -11.05 10.03
N ARG A 136 -11.26 -10.09 10.38
CA ARG A 136 -12.71 -10.36 10.50
C ARG A 136 -13.41 -10.39 9.15
N THR A 137 -12.95 -9.58 8.20
CA THR A 137 -13.57 -9.48 6.87
C THR A 137 -13.20 -10.66 5.98
N ASN A 138 -11.93 -11.03 5.91
CA ASN A 138 -11.47 -12.12 5.04
C ASN A 138 -10.14 -12.74 5.55
N PRO A 139 -10.19 -13.62 6.57
CA PRO A 139 -8.99 -14.27 7.09
C PRO A 139 -8.34 -15.22 6.07
N GLN A 140 -9.09 -15.71 5.08
CA GLN A 140 -8.56 -16.61 4.03
C GLN A 140 -7.53 -15.90 3.14
N LEU A 141 -7.60 -14.56 3.01
CA LEU A 141 -6.58 -13.79 2.29
C LEU A 141 -5.21 -13.89 2.96
N CYS A 142 -5.14 -14.00 4.28
CA CYS A 142 -3.88 -14.16 5.00
C CYS A 142 -3.29 -15.54 4.74
N THR A 143 -4.13 -16.57 4.67
CA THR A 143 -3.71 -17.96 4.44
C THR A 143 -3.17 -18.25 3.03
N SER A 144 -3.29 -17.29 2.10
CA SER A 144 -2.62 -17.41 0.79
C SER A 144 -1.12 -17.17 0.86
N CYS A 145 -0.62 -16.55 1.93
CA CYS A 145 0.78 -16.20 2.12
C CYS A 145 1.35 -16.70 3.46
N HIS A 146 0.53 -16.79 4.50
CA HIS A 146 0.94 -17.17 5.84
C HIS A 146 0.30 -18.49 6.28
N GLU A 147 1.05 -19.29 7.05
CA GLU A 147 0.54 -20.49 7.71
C GLU A 147 -0.29 -20.15 8.97
N GLU A 148 -1.12 -21.07 9.44
CA GLU A 148 -1.98 -20.86 10.62
C GLU A 148 -1.19 -20.56 11.91
N ASN A 149 0.02 -21.13 12.03
CA ASN A 149 0.92 -20.88 13.16
C ASN A 149 1.29 -19.40 13.31
N SER A 150 1.32 -18.62 12.23
CA SER A 150 1.68 -17.20 12.24
C SER A 150 0.70 -16.37 13.07
N CYS A 151 -0.58 -16.73 13.04
CA CYS A 151 -1.62 -16.13 13.86
C CYS A 151 -1.33 -16.40 15.34
N ALA A 152 -1.07 -17.66 15.68
CA ALA A 152 -0.81 -18.08 17.06
C ALA A 152 0.49 -17.48 17.59
N ASP A 153 1.58 -17.50 16.84
CA ASP A 153 2.90 -17.00 17.26
C ASP A 153 2.88 -15.50 17.53
N CYS A 154 2.16 -14.73 16.72
CA CYS A 154 1.96 -13.31 16.95
C CYS A 154 1.08 -13.08 18.19
N HIS A 155 -0.10 -13.71 18.25
CA HIS A 155 -1.03 -13.53 19.37
C HIS A 155 -0.52 -14.06 20.72
N ASN A 156 0.40 -15.03 20.73
CA ASN A 156 1.02 -15.57 21.94
C ASN A 156 2.20 -14.72 22.43
N ARG A 157 2.79 -13.87 21.57
CA ARG A 157 3.89 -12.97 21.93
C ARG A 157 3.43 -11.71 22.65
N PHE A 158 2.21 -11.28 22.37
CA PHE A 158 1.63 -10.10 22.98
C PHE A 158 0.67 -10.53 24.08
N SER A 159 0.66 -9.84 25.22
CA SER A 159 -0.40 -10.07 26.20
C SER A 159 -1.76 -9.79 25.53
N PRO A 160 -2.85 -10.47 25.92
CA PRO A 160 -4.20 -9.99 25.65
C PRO A 160 -4.44 -8.57 26.18
N THR A 161 -3.53 -8.05 27.03
CA THR A 161 -3.41 -6.66 27.48
C THR A 161 -2.46 -5.77 26.65
N ASP A 162 -1.93 -6.25 25.52
CA ASP A 162 -1.22 -5.47 24.48
C ASP A 162 -1.98 -5.46 23.13
N LEU A 163 -2.71 -6.54 22.80
CA LEU A 163 -3.47 -6.76 21.55
C LEU A 163 -4.80 -6.02 21.31
N ALA A 164 -5.19 -5.07 22.16
CA ALA A 164 -6.47 -4.38 22.12
C ALA A 164 -6.22 -2.88 22.17
N ILE A 165 -7.02 -2.17 21.37
CA ILE A 165 -7.03 -0.71 21.32
C ILE A 165 -7.15 -0.17 22.74
N GLU A 166 -6.21 0.67 23.16
CA GLU A 166 -6.16 1.28 24.50
C GLU A 166 -7.49 1.96 24.85
N SER A 167 -8.10 2.62 23.85
CA SER A 167 -9.42 3.24 23.96
C SER A 167 -10.59 2.26 24.23
N HIS A 168 -10.42 0.95 23.99
CA HIS A 168 -11.42 -0.09 24.34
C HIS A 168 -11.06 -0.86 25.62
N ARG A 169 -9.77 -0.97 25.99
CA ARG A 169 -9.37 -1.54 27.30
C ARG A 169 -9.71 -0.62 28.46
N ARG A 170 -9.37 0.64 28.26
CA ARG A 170 -9.67 1.76 29.14
C ARG A 170 -10.77 2.58 28.48
N SER A 171 -11.88 1.92 28.15
CA SER A 171 -13.12 2.69 28.00
C SER A 171 -13.21 3.57 29.24
N TRP A 172 -13.54 4.85 29.07
CA TRP A 172 -13.61 5.78 30.19
C TRP A 172 -14.38 5.17 31.38
N SER A 173 -15.42 4.38 31.08
CA SER A 173 -16.18 3.58 32.04
C SER A 173 -15.35 2.54 32.83
N SER A 174 -14.40 1.82 32.21
CA SER A 174 -13.65 0.73 32.84
C SER A 174 -12.37 1.16 33.58
N ILE A 175 -12.06 2.46 33.66
CA ILE A 175 -10.91 2.95 34.41
C ILE A 175 -11.22 2.93 35.92
N ASN A 176 -10.64 1.97 36.64
CA ASN A 176 -10.64 1.95 38.09
C ASN A 176 -9.57 2.91 38.64
N VAL A 177 -9.98 4.14 38.96
CA VAL A 177 -9.20 5.03 39.83
C VAL A 177 -9.90 5.08 41.18
N THR A 178 -9.20 4.75 42.26
CA THR A 178 -9.74 4.76 43.64
C THR A 178 -11.02 3.92 43.85
N ALA A 179 -11.12 2.76 43.18
CA ALA A 179 -12.17 1.75 43.39
C ALA A 179 -13.61 2.18 43.03
N VAL A 180 -13.77 3.18 42.15
CA VAL A 180 -15.07 3.60 41.64
C VAL A 180 -15.14 3.39 40.13
N ASP A 181 -16.11 2.60 39.69
CA ASP A 181 -16.44 2.37 38.27
C ASP A 181 -17.07 3.63 37.67
N HIS A 182 -16.51 4.11 36.56
CA HIS A 182 -16.97 5.34 35.91
C HIS A 182 -18.18 5.11 34.99
N GLY A 183 -18.54 3.86 34.70
CA GLY A 183 -19.62 3.50 33.79
C GLY A 183 -21.02 3.99 34.18
N GLY A 184 -21.21 4.35 35.45
CA GLY A 184 -22.49 4.86 35.97
C GLY A 184 -22.60 6.39 36.06
N PHE A 185 -21.55 7.16 35.78
CA PHE A 185 -21.56 8.62 35.98
C PHE A 185 -22.01 9.39 34.74
N SER A 186 -22.77 10.47 34.98
CA SER A 186 -23.04 11.48 33.96
C SER A 186 -21.83 12.39 33.75
N ALA A 187 -21.74 13.01 32.57
CA ALA A 187 -20.66 13.95 32.24
C ALA A 187 -20.57 15.14 33.23
N ASP A 188 -21.69 15.53 33.82
CA ASP A 188 -21.74 16.62 34.81
C ASP A 188 -21.09 16.22 36.15
N THR A 189 -21.12 14.93 36.49
CA THR A 189 -20.54 14.40 37.73
C THR A 189 -19.00 14.43 37.69
N CYS A 190 -18.42 14.44 36.49
CA CYS A 190 -16.98 14.45 36.30
C CYS A 190 -16.33 15.70 36.91
N ALA A 191 -16.95 16.88 36.78
CA ALA A 191 -16.39 18.13 37.30
C ALA A 191 -16.30 18.16 38.84
N THR A 192 -17.12 17.35 39.53
CA THR A 192 -17.16 17.25 40.99
C THR A 192 -15.92 16.54 41.54
N CYS A 193 -15.50 15.45 40.90
CA CYS A 193 -14.32 14.68 41.33
C CYS A 193 -13.03 15.10 40.63
N HIS A 194 -13.15 15.74 39.47
CA HIS A 194 -12.02 16.17 38.64
C HIS A 194 -12.05 17.68 38.39
N PRO A 195 -11.72 18.49 39.42
CA PRO A 195 -11.67 19.93 39.28
C PRO A 195 -10.66 20.35 38.21
N ASN A 196 -10.95 21.44 37.50
CA ASN A 196 -10.11 21.99 36.42
C ASN A 196 -9.85 21.03 35.24
N GLY A 197 -10.76 20.09 34.99
CA GLY A 197 -10.63 19.16 33.86
C GLY A 197 -9.55 18.09 34.07
N SER A 198 -9.20 17.77 35.32
CA SER A 198 -8.19 16.76 35.66
C SER A 198 -8.55 15.33 35.23
N VAL A 199 -9.76 15.11 34.72
CA VAL A 199 -10.15 13.96 33.87
C VAL A 199 -9.07 13.72 32.81
N ALA A 200 -8.62 14.80 32.19
CA ALA A 200 -7.53 14.85 31.25
C ALA A 200 -6.18 14.91 31.98
N GLN A 201 -5.94 14.13 33.05
CA GLN A 201 -4.61 14.03 33.68
C GLN A 201 -4.10 12.62 34.01
N SER A 202 -4.80 11.54 33.61
CA SER A 202 -4.08 10.27 33.38
C SER A 202 -3.10 10.50 32.23
N HIS A 203 -1.85 10.85 32.56
CA HIS A 203 -0.87 11.34 31.58
C HIS A 203 -0.58 10.30 30.49
N ASP A 204 -0.63 9.02 30.82
CA ASP A 204 -0.37 7.96 29.86
C ASP A 204 -1.57 7.74 28.93
N TRP A 205 -2.77 7.57 29.47
CA TRP A 205 -3.96 7.31 28.64
C TRP A 205 -4.22 8.44 27.63
N GLN A 206 -4.17 9.71 28.05
CA GLN A 206 -4.43 10.81 27.12
C GLN A 206 -3.39 10.94 26.03
N ARG A 207 -2.12 10.75 26.37
CA ARG A 207 -1.02 10.87 25.42
C ARG A 207 -1.16 9.78 24.35
N ASP A 208 -1.53 8.58 24.77
CA ASP A 208 -1.67 7.42 23.89
C ASP A 208 -2.98 7.48 23.09
N HIS A 209 -4.11 7.80 23.73
CA HIS A 209 -5.40 8.07 23.09
C HIS A 209 -5.31 9.20 22.05
N ALA A 210 -4.67 10.32 22.37
CA ALA A 210 -4.55 11.44 21.44
C ALA A 210 -3.63 11.12 20.25
N ARG A 211 -2.69 10.18 20.37
CA ARG A 211 -1.91 9.68 19.22
C ARG A 211 -2.74 8.72 18.38
N GLU A 212 -3.43 7.80 19.02
CA GLU A 212 -4.30 6.82 18.38
C GLU A 212 -5.42 7.50 17.59
N ALA A 213 -6.19 8.38 18.24
CA ALA A 213 -7.32 9.09 17.65
C ALA A 213 -6.90 9.95 16.46
N ARG A 214 -5.73 10.60 16.51
CA ARG A 214 -5.23 11.43 15.38
C ARG A 214 -4.82 10.61 14.17
N LYS A 215 -4.27 9.41 14.38
CA LYS A 215 -3.85 8.54 13.28
C LYS A 215 -5.03 7.79 12.65
N ASN A 216 -6.02 7.43 13.47
CA ASN A 216 -7.00 6.39 13.10
C ASN A 216 -8.47 6.79 13.34
N LEU A 217 -8.81 8.10 13.34
CA LEU A 217 -10.16 8.58 13.63
C LEU A 217 -11.24 7.87 12.79
N ALA A 218 -10.98 7.70 11.49
CA ALA A 218 -11.92 7.07 10.56
C ALA A 218 -12.21 5.60 10.92
N THR A 219 -11.23 4.89 11.47
CA THR A 219 -11.36 3.50 11.91
C THR A 219 -12.31 3.40 13.10
N CYS A 220 -12.22 4.31 14.07
CA CYS A 220 -13.14 4.37 15.21
C CYS A 220 -14.57 4.71 14.75
N GLN A 221 -14.70 5.62 13.79
CA GLN A 221 -15.99 6.05 13.23
C GLN A 221 -16.71 4.98 12.41
N ALA A 222 -16.02 3.92 11.99
CA ALA A 222 -16.66 2.78 11.35
C ALA A 222 -17.65 2.07 12.28
N CYS A 223 -17.37 2.04 13.59
CA CYS A 223 -18.25 1.49 14.62
C CYS A 223 -18.98 2.56 15.43
N HIS A 224 -18.40 3.76 15.59
CA HIS A 224 -18.98 4.93 16.25
C HIS A 224 -19.27 6.07 15.25
N PRO A 225 -20.22 5.90 14.33
CA PRO A 225 -20.39 6.80 13.18
C PRO A 225 -20.85 8.20 13.58
N GLN A 226 -21.51 8.35 14.73
CA GLN A 226 -21.93 9.65 15.24
C GLN A 226 -20.87 10.31 16.12
N GLY A 227 -19.81 9.58 16.48
CA GLY A 227 -18.77 10.07 17.39
C GLY A 227 -19.30 10.33 18.79
N GLU A 228 -20.42 9.71 19.16
CA GLU A 228 -21.13 9.90 20.43
C GLU A 228 -20.20 9.68 21.64
N ILE A 229 -19.32 8.69 21.56
CA ILE A 229 -18.29 8.41 22.58
C ILE A 229 -17.22 9.51 22.66
N CYS A 230 -16.89 10.14 21.53
CA CYS A 230 -15.94 11.25 21.49
C CYS A 230 -16.56 12.51 22.08
N LEU A 231 -17.85 12.77 21.83
CA LEU A 231 -18.56 13.99 22.25
C LEU A 231 -18.74 14.10 23.77
N THR A 232 -18.64 12.98 24.51
CA THR A 232 -18.60 12.99 25.98
C THR A 232 -17.45 13.86 26.51
N CYS A 233 -16.31 13.87 25.81
CA CYS A 233 -15.12 14.62 26.19
C CYS A 233 -14.82 15.78 25.25
N HIS A 234 -14.99 15.58 23.94
CA HIS A 234 -14.58 16.44 22.85
C HIS A 234 -15.79 17.02 22.10
N SER A 235 -16.39 18.07 22.67
CA SER A 235 -17.47 18.82 22.05
C SER A 235 -17.36 20.29 22.44
N ALA A 236 -17.72 21.22 21.55
CA ALA A 236 -17.79 22.63 21.90
C ALA A 236 -19.06 22.95 22.69
N THR A 237 -20.11 22.14 22.54
CA THR A 237 -21.46 22.42 23.06
C THR A 237 -21.82 21.60 24.29
N SER A 238 -21.21 20.43 24.48
CA SER A 238 -21.57 19.46 25.53
C SER A 238 -20.35 18.75 26.13
N GLY A 239 -20.57 17.94 27.17
CA GLY A 239 -19.51 17.12 27.78
C GLY A 239 -18.41 17.95 28.45
N LEU A 240 -17.19 17.39 28.47
CA LEU A 240 -16.04 18.01 29.15
C LEU A 240 -15.36 19.14 28.37
N ARG A 241 -15.79 19.39 27.14
CA ARG A 241 -15.28 20.46 26.27
C ARG A 241 -13.75 20.49 26.11
N SER A 242 -13.12 19.33 26.15
CA SER A 242 -11.69 19.18 25.92
C SER A 242 -11.39 19.39 24.44
N ASN A 243 -10.49 20.32 24.12
CA ASN A 243 -10.15 20.64 22.73
C ASN A 243 -9.39 19.48 22.07
N PRO A 244 -9.94 18.81 21.02
CA PRO A 244 -9.26 17.70 20.34
C PRO A 244 -8.21 18.18 19.32
N HIS A 245 -8.22 19.48 18.97
CA HIS A 245 -7.39 20.00 17.91
C HIS A 245 -5.91 20.15 18.34
N PRO A 246 -4.94 19.84 17.45
CA PRO A 246 -3.53 20.00 17.75
C PRO A 246 -3.12 21.47 17.86
N LYS A 247 -1.92 21.72 18.41
CA LYS A 247 -1.31 23.05 18.41
C LYS A 247 -1.17 23.58 16.98
N GLY A 248 -1.58 24.83 16.74
CA GLY A 248 -1.54 25.47 15.42
C GLY A 248 -2.69 25.09 14.48
N TRP A 249 -3.79 24.57 15.03
CA TRP A 249 -4.99 24.17 14.27
C TRP A 249 -5.58 25.25 13.36
N ASP A 250 -5.47 26.52 13.77
CA ASP A 250 -5.88 27.69 13.00
C ASP A 250 -5.30 27.71 11.58
N LYS A 251 -4.10 27.15 11.41
CA LYS A 251 -3.40 27.09 10.11
C LYS A 251 -3.99 26.04 9.16
N THR A 252 -4.70 25.04 9.68
CA THR A 252 -5.22 23.91 8.90
C THR A 252 -6.75 23.85 8.85
N SER A 253 -7.43 24.48 9.81
CA SER A 253 -8.89 24.40 9.99
C SER A 253 -9.66 24.87 8.74
N GLY A 254 -9.26 25.99 8.13
CA GLY A 254 -9.94 26.52 6.95
C GLY A 254 -9.87 25.58 5.73
N ARG A 255 -8.75 24.89 5.54
CA ARG A 255 -8.61 23.88 4.47
C ARG A 255 -9.53 22.70 4.71
N LEU A 256 -9.55 22.17 5.93
CA LEU A 256 -10.37 21.01 6.30
C LEU A 256 -11.87 21.32 6.29
N ASN A 257 -12.26 22.54 6.68
CA ASN A 257 -13.64 23.00 6.59
C ASN A 257 -14.13 23.00 5.14
N ARG A 258 -13.33 23.54 4.19
CA ARG A 258 -13.67 23.51 2.76
C ARG A 258 -13.72 22.10 2.20
N ALA A 259 -12.75 21.25 2.57
CA ALA A 259 -12.68 19.87 2.08
C ALA A 259 -13.87 19.00 2.55
N SER A 260 -14.44 19.31 3.71
CA SER A 260 -15.58 18.59 4.29
C SER A 260 -16.93 19.30 4.12
N ASP A 261 -16.97 20.47 3.47
CA ASP A 261 -18.16 21.33 3.40
C ASP A 261 -18.77 21.61 4.81
N GLY A 262 -17.88 21.74 5.79
CA GLY A 262 -18.19 21.90 7.21
C GLY A 262 -18.97 20.75 7.87
N LYS A 263 -19.26 19.66 7.16
CA LYS A 263 -20.07 18.53 7.67
C LYS A 263 -19.44 17.90 8.91
N THR A 264 -18.12 17.76 8.90
CA THR A 264 -17.38 17.19 10.04
C THR A 264 -17.35 18.15 11.23
N CYS A 265 -17.24 19.46 10.98
CA CYS A 265 -17.18 20.47 12.03
C CYS A 265 -18.49 20.56 12.83
N ARG A 266 -19.64 20.47 12.14
CA ARG A 266 -20.99 20.52 12.75
C ARG A 266 -21.31 19.35 13.68
N LYS A 267 -20.49 18.29 13.69
CA LYS A 267 -20.66 17.19 14.66
C LYS A 267 -20.24 17.60 16.07
N CYS A 268 -19.25 18.48 16.18
CA CYS A 268 -18.64 18.84 17.47
C CYS A 268 -18.87 20.33 17.83
N HIS A 269 -19.33 21.15 16.90
CA HIS A 269 -19.62 22.58 17.05
C HIS A 269 -21.08 22.87 16.70
#